data_AF-A0A1X0A4S9-F1
#
_entry.id   AF-A0A1X0A4S9-F1
#
_cell.length_a   1.000
_cell.length_b   1.000
_cell.length_c   1.000
_cell.angle_alpha   90.00
_cell.angle_beta   90.00
_cell.angle_gamma   90.00
#
_symmetry.space_group_name_H-M   'P 1'
#
loop_
_entity.id
_entity.type
_entity.pdbx_description
1 polymer ?
#
loop_
_entity_poly.entity_id
_entity_poly.type
_entity_poly.pdbx_seq_one_letter_code
_entity_poly.pdbx_strand_id
1 'polypeptide(L)' 'MPNDKRQRSAICGTCKGELRYYPQPAVDGVETDTESNWAHLDPHDWLTNPHPPTPQESNPE' A
#
# COMPACT_ATOMS: atom_id res chain seq x y z
N MET A 1 -24.02 3.49 -2.99
CA MET A 1 -23.33 2.32 -2.39
C MET A 1 -22.00 2.85 -1.89
N PRO A 2 -21.68 2.74 -0.59
CA PRO A 2 -20.39 3.24 -0.10
C PRO A 2 -19.31 2.49 -0.87
N ASN A 3 -18.44 3.26 -1.51
CA ASN A 3 -17.40 2.80 -2.39
C ASN A 3 -16.42 1.97 -1.55
N ASP A 4 -16.59 0.65 -1.51
CA ASP A 4 -15.60 -0.31 -1.03
C ASP A 4 -14.35 -0.17 -1.91
N LYS A 5 -13.54 0.86 -1.64
CA LYS A 5 -12.19 0.98 -2.18
C LYS A 5 -11.46 -0.25 -1.68
N ARG A 6 -11.43 -1.26 -2.56
CA ARG A 6 -10.97 -2.63 -2.31
C ARG A 6 -9.71 -2.60 -1.48
N GLN A 7 -9.65 -3.48 -0.48
CA GLN A 7 -8.41 -3.87 0.16
C GLN A 7 -7.47 -4.36 -0.96
N ARG A 8 -6.52 -3.52 -1.38
CA ARG A 8 -5.52 -3.85 -2.40
C ARG A 8 -4.27 -4.35 -1.68
N SER A 9 -3.70 -5.43 -2.20
CA SER A 9 -2.41 -5.95 -1.79
C SER A 9 -1.45 -5.86 -2.97
N ALA A 10 -0.16 -5.66 -2.67
CA ALA A 10 0.91 -5.63 -3.65
C ALA A 10 2.16 -6.27 -3.05
N ILE A 11 3.19 -6.48 -3.88
CA ILE A 11 4.50 -6.92 -3.42
C ILE A 11 5.46 -5.72 -3.49
N CYS A 12 6.28 -5.56 -2.46
CA CYS A 12 7.29 -4.52 -2.45
C CYS A 12 8.39 -4.84 -3.47
N GLY A 13 8.67 -3.91 -4.38
CA GLY A 13 9.70 -4.09 -5.41
C GLY A 13 11.11 -4.25 -4.82
N THR A 14 11.35 -3.62 -3.68
CA THR A 14 12.64 -3.53 -3.00
C THR A 14 12.96 -4.73 -2.12
N CYS A 15 12.10 -5.09 -1.16
CA CYS A 15 12.34 -6.23 -0.26
C CYS A 15 11.58 -7.51 -0.61
N LYS A 16 10.66 -7.46 -1.61
CA LYS A 16 9.71 -8.55 -1.91
C LYS A 16 8.74 -8.89 -0.77
N GLY A 17 8.67 -8.05 0.27
CA GLY A 17 7.69 -8.14 1.35
C GLY A 17 6.27 -7.81 0.90
N GLU A 18 5.28 -8.30 1.64
CA GLU A 18 3.87 -8.08 1.33
C GLU A 18 3.42 -6.69 1.76
N LEU A 19 2.72 -5.98 0.87
CA LEU A 19 2.20 -4.64 1.08
C LEU A 19 0.68 -4.63 1.10
N ARG A 20 0.10 -3.77 1.93
CA ARG A 20 -1.34 -3.51 1.98
C ARG A 20 -1.65 -2.03 1.83
N TYR A 21 -2.65 -1.74 0.99
CA TYR A 21 -3.16 -0.39 0.79
C TYR A 21 -4.24 -0.08 1.84
N TYR A 22 -4.04 1.01 2.55
CA TYR A 22 -4.97 1.55 3.52
C TYR A 22 -5.52 2.87 2.97
N PRO A 23 -6.73 2.87 2.38
CA PRO A 23 -7.33 4.12 1.91
C PRO A 23 -7.53 5.04 3.11
N GLN A 24 -7.03 6.27 3.01
CA GLN A 24 -7.41 7.28 3.98
C GLN A 24 -8.94 7.50 3.91
N PRO A 25 -9.60 7.70 5.06
CA PRO A 25 -11.00 8.09 5.06
C PRO A 25 -11.11 9.41 4.27
N ALA A 26 -12.05 9.46 3.32
CA ALA A 26 -12.30 10.66 2.54
C ALA A 26 -12.73 11.78 3.50
N VAL A 27 -11.80 12.67 3.83
CA VAL A 27 -12.09 13.92 4.53
C VAL A 27 -12.37 14.98 3.47
N ASP A 28 -13.63 15.43 3.43
CA ASP A 28 -14.14 16.57 2.64
C ASP A 28 -13.52 16.75 1.23
N GLY A 29 -13.73 15.77 0.35
CA GLY A 29 -13.59 15.97 -1.10
C GLY A 29 -12.18 15.93 -1.69
N VAL A 30 -11.14 15.62 -0.92
CA VAL A 30 -9.79 15.42 -1.46
C VAL A 30 -9.41 13.94 -1.37
N GLU A 31 -9.58 13.23 -2.49
CA GLU A 31 -8.97 11.91 -2.66
C GLU A 31 -7.46 12.10 -2.85
N THR A 32 -6.71 12.14 -1.76
CA THR A 32 -5.24 12.08 -1.86
C THR A 32 -4.85 10.63 -2.13
N ASP A 33 -4.88 10.25 -3.40
CA ASP A 33 -4.25 9.03 -3.90
C ASP A 33 -2.74 9.21 -3.88
N THR A 34 -2.18 9.35 -2.67
CA THR A 34 -0.75 9.46 -2.47
C THR A 34 -0.19 8.07 -2.20
N GLU A 35 0.99 7.79 -2.76
CA GLU A 35 1.78 6.57 -2.56
C GLU A 35 2.00 6.21 -1.07
N SER A 36 1.77 7.16 -0.16
CA SER A 36 1.80 7.02 1.30
C SER A 36 0.74 6.08 1.90
N ASN A 37 -0.21 5.56 1.12
CA ASN A 37 -1.26 4.66 1.63
C ASN A 37 -0.85 3.18 1.67
N TRP A 38 0.36 2.84 1.18
CA TRP A 38 0.87 1.47 1.25
C TRP A 38 1.68 1.25 2.53
N ALA A 39 1.63 0.04 3.08
CA ALA A 39 2.43 -0.35 4.25
C ALA A 39 2.88 -1.80 4.17
N HIS A 40 4.12 -2.08 4.63
CA HIS A 40 4.61 -3.44 4.86
C HIS A 40 3.79 -4.12 5.95
N LEU A 41 3.35 -5.34 5.68
CA LEU A 41 2.64 -6.16 6.64
C LEU A 41 3.57 -6.87 7.61
N ASP A 42 4.80 -7.16 7.17
CA ASP A 42 5.79 -7.83 7.99
C ASP A 42 6.67 -6.80 8.73
N PRO A 43 6.70 -6.80 10.07
CA PRO A 43 7.55 -5.89 10.83
C PRO A 43 9.05 -6.15 10.66
N HIS A 44 9.45 -7.36 10.25
CA HIS A 44 10.86 -7.70 10.06
C HIS A 44 11.46 -6.98 8.86
N ASP A 45 10.66 -6.61 7.86
CA ASP A 45 11.07 -5.76 6.73
C ASP A 45 11.67 -4.44 7.24
N TRP A 46 11.08 -3.83 8.27
CA TRP A 46 11.56 -2.58 8.86
C TRP A 46 12.87 -2.72 9.64
N LEU A 47 13.15 -3.93 10.15
CA LEU A 47 14.35 -4.20 10.96
C LEU A 47 15.55 -4.60 10.11
N THR A 48 15.31 -5.33 9.02
CA THR A 48 16.38 -5.91 8.19
C THR A 48 16.74 -5.03 7.00
N ASN A 49 15.78 -4.32 6.42
CA ASN A 49 15.99 -3.44 5.29
C ASN A 49 14.97 -2.29 5.32
N PRO A 50 15.15 -1.25 6.16
CA PRO A 50 14.19 -0.15 6.26
C PRO A 50 14.16 0.68 4.97
N HIS A 51 12.99 0.76 4.33
CA HIS A 51 12.76 1.54 3.12
C HIS A 51 11.27 1.90 2.97
N PRO A 52 10.91 2.93 2.19
CA PRO A 52 9.51 3.22 1.90
C PRO A 52 8.87 2.08 1.10
N PRO A 53 7.57 1.81 1.29
CA PRO A 53 6.87 0.77 0.55
C PRO A 53 6.83 1.13 -0.94
N THR A 54 7.31 0.20 -1.76
CA THR A 54 7.37 0.36 -3.22
C THR A 54 6.44 -0.65 -3.87
N PRO A 55 5.13 -0.38 -3.95
CA PRO A 55 4.17 -1.31 -4.51
C PRO A 55 4.49 -1.57 -5.99
N GLN A 56 4.93 -2.78 -6.30
CA GLN A 56 4.84 -3.30 -7.66
C GLN A 56 3.42 -3.83 -7.80
N GLU A 57 2.53 -3.03 -8.40
CA GLU A 57 1.26 -3.57 -8.85
C GLU A 57 1.56 -4.74 -9.79
N SER A 58 1.14 -5.93 -9.40
CA SER A 58 0.99 -7.02 -10.36
C SER A 58 -0.09 -6.57 -11.34
N ASN A 59 0.31 -5.89 -12.40
CA ASN A 59 -0.55 -5.52 -13.51
C ASN A 59 -1.17 -6.82 -14.03
N PRO A 60 -2.46 -7.11 -13.79
CA PRO A 60 -3.12 -8.21 -14.46
C PRO A 60 -3.47 -7.67 -15.85
N GLU A 61 -2.59 -7.90 -16.83
CA GLU A 61 -2.99 -7.84 -18.24
C GLU A 61 -4.07 -8.90 -18.52
#